data_AF-A0A2H3DP54-F1
#
_entry.id   AF-A0A2H3DP54-F1
#
_cell.length_a   1.000
_cell.length_b   1.000
_cell.length_c   1.000
_cell.angle_alpha   90.00
_cell.angle_beta   90.00
_cell.angle_gamma   90.00
#
_symmetry.space_group_name_H-M   'P 1'
#
loop_
_entity.id
_entity.type
_entity.pdbx_description
1 polymer ?
#
loop_
_entity_poly.entity_id
_entity_poly.type
_entity_poly.pdbx_seq_one_letter_code
_entity_poly.pdbx_strand_id
1 'polypeptide(L)'
;MITPSKFHKFSQTYLHLTASNYSPLDCESEEIGHLLEEAQTTMEGLRHQLALDDDEMERLIIAWHDNDCSQATEEKYSALREVYNFIRHHRPVLAAVRRLPPEIISEIFLHTLSWDDWRFYHRVHNTRLGPWSYCRVSRLWRTVALSLSQLWSEFNFNEIDAAACCEPPVPTLKLWLDRSGDLPLRIYGEVGGDATVPRYEAMARLIVSQCHRWEIFIWEEAPYKRAPVATGDVRDTEAVEETAAPCQQELLPEEIWDGADAEHVLARPQLRQFHAGGTVKSNPFRLLQSAPNLTTLSLRLDIPSHFLPATPIVHTRLRLLDVAWCASKLIDHLTLTQLEKFGVTLSSVSKVAAFLRRSGSTLEELYIRDPVPLGGHLSPILNTVPRLKRLSLRWASNVVPGPGYANNHVSILDKLSVVKEGQPVLLPSLQSLSMEIDESFQPQCLLRMLELRSRLSRCGNNNCQLLKNVELKGKSEEVSLARVKSYISARKKHLGSQVQISFL
;
A
#
# COMPACT_ATOMS: atom_id res chain seq x y z
N MET A 1 -38.92 -37.30 -28.41
CA MET A 1 -38.09 -36.15 -28.83
C MET A 1 -38.65 -34.91 -28.15
N ILE A 2 -37.83 -34.27 -27.33
CA ILE A 2 -38.25 -33.12 -26.53
C ILE A 2 -38.05 -31.86 -27.35
N THR A 3 -39.12 -31.08 -27.46
CA THR A 3 -39.13 -29.83 -28.21
C THR A 3 -38.50 -28.72 -27.39
N PRO A 4 -37.82 -27.74 -28.02
CA PRO A 4 -37.28 -26.55 -27.34
C PRO A 4 -38.32 -25.80 -26.46
N SER A 5 -39.62 -25.97 -26.74
CA SER A 5 -40.71 -25.47 -25.91
C SER A 5 -40.74 -26.01 -24.47
N LYS A 6 -40.19 -27.21 -24.20
CA LYS A 6 -40.09 -27.78 -22.84
C LYS A 6 -39.09 -26.99 -21.99
N PHE A 7 -37.92 -26.66 -22.55
CA PHE A 7 -36.90 -25.84 -21.87
C PHE A 7 -37.38 -24.42 -21.62
N HIS A 8 -38.15 -23.86 -22.56
CA HIS A 8 -38.76 -22.55 -22.37
C HIS A 8 -39.76 -22.54 -21.21
N LYS A 9 -40.69 -23.51 -21.18
CA LYS A 9 -41.67 -23.64 -20.08
C LYS A 9 -40.99 -23.86 -18.73
N PHE A 10 -39.94 -24.69 -18.70
CA PHE A 10 -39.17 -24.92 -17.49
C PHE A 10 -38.44 -23.67 -16.99
N SER A 11 -37.83 -22.91 -17.90
CA SER A 11 -37.15 -21.65 -17.59
C SER A 11 -38.11 -20.64 -16.94
N GLN A 12 -39.39 -20.65 -17.34
CA GLN A 12 -40.41 -19.82 -16.72
C GLN A 12 -40.75 -20.28 -15.29
N THR A 13 -40.86 -21.59 -15.06
CA THR A 13 -41.12 -22.16 -13.71
C THR A 13 -40.02 -21.78 -12.71
N TYR A 14 -38.76 -21.88 -13.14
CA TYR A 14 -37.58 -21.64 -12.29
C TYR A 14 -36.98 -20.25 -12.44
N LEU A 15 -37.74 -19.31 -13.03
CA LEU A 15 -37.31 -17.93 -13.24
C LEU A 15 -36.87 -17.26 -11.93
N HIS A 16 -37.52 -17.62 -10.82
CA HIS A 16 -37.19 -17.08 -9.51
C HIS A 16 -35.78 -17.48 -9.01
N LEU A 17 -35.23 -18.62 -9.45
CA LEU A 17 -33.87 -19.08 -9.12
C LEU A 17 -32.82 -18.59 -10.11
N THR A 18 -33.18 -18.38 -11.37
CA THR A 18 -32.26 -17.86 -12.40
C THR A 18 -32.14 -16.33 -12.34
N ALA A 19 -33.19 -15.64 -11.89
CA ALA A 19 -33.19 -14.19 -11.65
C ALA A 19 -32.70 -13.80 -10.23
N SER A 20 -32.31 -14.76 -9.40
CA SER A 20 -31.81 -14.51 -8.05
C SER A 20 -30.63 -15.43 -7.69
N ASN A 21 -30.06 -15.26 -6.49
CA ASN A 21 -29.06 -16.16 -5.92
C ASN A 21 -29.60 -16.90 -4.69
N TYR A 22 -30.90 -17.24 -4.68
CA TYR A 22 -31.44 -18.13 -3.65
C TYR A 22 -30.95 -19.57 -3.86
N SER A 23 -30.88 -20.30 -2.75
CA SER A 23 -30.66 -21.74 -2.79
C SER A 23 -31.91 -22.43 -3.34
N PRO A 24 -31.77 -23.33 -4.33
CA PRO A 24 -32.85 -24.26 -4.67
C PRO A 24 -33.17 -25.16 -3.46
N LEU A 25 -34.42 -25.60 -3.34
CA LEU A 25 -34.79 -26.72 -2.49
C LEU A 25 -34.13 -28.02 -3.00
N ASP A 26 -34.08 -29.06 -2.16
CA ASP A 26 -33.47 -30.34 -2.55
C ASP A 26 -34.20 -30.96 -3.76
N CYS A 27 -35.54 -30.96 -3.76
CA CYS A 27 -36.33 -31.44 -4.89
C CYS A 27 -36.14 -30.61 -6.17
N GLU A 28 -36.03 -29.29 -6.05
CA GLU A 28 -35.75 -28.40 -7.19
C GLU A 28 -34.34 -28.65 -7.74
N SER A 29 -33.37 -28.90 -6.85
CA SER A 29 -31.99 -29.21 -7.23
C SER A 29 -31.90 -30.51 -8.02
N GLU A 30 -32.61 -31.54 -7.57
CA GLU A 30 -32.71 -32.83 -8.26
C GLU A 30 -33.37 -32.67 -9.64
N GLU A 31 -34.49 -31.96 -9.72
CA GLU A 31 -35.20 -31.75 -10.99
C GLU A 31 -34.37 -30.93 -11.99
N ILE A 32 -33.76 -29.83 -11.54
CA ILE A 32 -32.85 -29.01 -12.37
C ILE A 32 -31.64 -29.83 -12.81
N GLY A 33 -31.09 -30.68 -11.93
CA GLY A 33 -29.97 -31.57 -12.23
C GLY A 33 -30.30 -32.53 -13.38
N HIS A 34 -31.41 -33.27 -13.27
CA HIS A 34 -31.85 -34.18 -14.33
C HIS A 34 -32.09 -33.47 -15.66
N LEU A 35 -32.65 -32.27 -15.65
CA LEU A 35 -32.91 -31.52 -16.88
C LEU A 35 -31.67 -30.89 -17.49
N LEU A 36 -30.65 -30.57 -16.68
CA LEU A 36 -29.35 -30.17 -17.21
C LEU A 36 -28.64 -31.33 -17.90
N GLU A 37 -28.73 -32.55 -17.38
CA GLU A 37 -28.21 -33.76 -18.06
C GLU A 37 -28.93 -34.02 -19.39
N GLU A 38 -30.26 -33.90 -19.39
CA GLU A 38 -31.09 -34.02 -20.59
C GLU A 38 -30.78 -32.91 -21.62
N ALA A 39 -30.59 -31.67 -21.17
CA ALA A 39 -30.20 -30.55 -22.02
C ALA A 39 -28.80 -30.73 -22.61
N GLN A 40 -27.83 -31.23 -21.83
CA GLN A 40 -26.48 -31.53 -22.32
C GLN A 40 -26.53 -32.61 -23.41
N THR A 41 -27.31 -33.67 -23.19
CA THR A 41 -27.50 -34.74 -24.18
C THR A 41 -28.16 -34.20 -25.46
N THR A 42 -29.14 -33.30 -25.32
CA THR A 42 -29.80 -32.65 -26.45
C THR A 42 -28.86 -31.72 -27.21
N MET A 43 -28.01 -30.96 -26.50
CA MET A 43 -27.00 -30.08 -27.09
C MET A 43 -25.99 -30.88 -27.90
N GLU A 44 -25.53 -32.02 -27.39
CA GLU A 44 -24.60 -32.91 -28.10
C GLU A 44 -25.27 -33.54 -29.33
N GLY A 45 -26.54 -33.96 -29.22
CA GLY A 45 -27.31 -34.47 -30.35
C GLY A 45 -27.49 -33.43 -31.47
N LEU A 46 -27.78 -32.18 -31.11
CA LEU A 46 -27.89 -31.07 -32.07
C LEU A 46 -26.53 -30.74 -32.69
N ARG A 47 -25.44 -30.76 -31.91
CA ARG A 47 -24.07 -30.58 -32.39
C ARG A 47 -23.72 -31.60 -33.48
N HIS A 48 -24.01 -32.88 -33.23
CA HIS A 48 -23.80 -33.95 -34.20
C HIS A 48 -24.70 -33.81 -35.45
N GLN A 49 -25.97 -33.45 -35.29
CA GLN A 49 -26.88 -33.25 -36.44
C GLN A 49 -26.43 -32.10 -37.35
N LEU A 50 -25.84 -31.06 -36.75
CA LEU A 50 -25.33 -29.89 -37.47
C LEU A 50 -23.91 -30.10 -38.01
N ALA A 51 -23.29 -31.26 -37.72
CA ALA A 51 -21.91 -31.61 -38.08
C ALA A 51 -20.88 -30.56 -37.63
N LEU A 52 -21.11 -29.94 -36.47
CA LEU A 52 -20.22 -28.92 -35.89
C LEU A 52 -19.01 -29.58 -35.23
N ASP A 53 -17.81 -29.08 -35.52
CA ASP A 53 -16.60 -29.43 -34.79
C ASP A 53 -16.45 -28.61 -33.48
N ASP A 54 -15.42 -28.92 -32.69
CA ASP A 54 -15.17 -28.25 -31.40
C ASP A 54 -14.85 -26.75 -31.59
N ASP A 55 -14.11 -26.38 -32.63
CA ASP A 55 -13.69 -25.00 -32.90
C ASP A 55 -14.85 -24.13 -33.39
N GLU A 56 -15.75 -24.68 -34.20
CA GLU A 56 -17.00 -24.04 -34.64
C GLU A 56 -17.95 -23.86 -33.46
N MET A 57 -18.05 -24.87 -32.59
CA MET A 57 -18.88 -24.80 -31.39
C MET A 57 -18.39 -23.71 -30.42
N GLU A 58 -17.07 -23.62 -30.20
CA GLU A 58 -16.48 -22.57 -29.37
C GLU A 58 -16.73 -21.17 -29.95
N ARG A 59 -16.56 -21.00 -31.27
CA ARG A 59 -16.88 -19.74 -31.95
C ARG A 59 -18.34 -19.31 -31.78
N LEU A 60 -19.28 -20.25 -31.90
CA LEU A 60 -20.71 -19.97 -31.66
C LEU A 60 -20.99 -19.58 -30.21
N ILE A 61 -20.36 -20.26 -29.24
CA ILE A 61 -20.50 -19.96 -27.82
C ILE A 61 -19.98 -18.56 -27.47
N ILE A 62 -18.85 -18.15 -28.05
CA ILE A 62 -18.29 -16.80 -27.88
C ILE A 62 -19.24 -15.76 -28.48
N ALA A 63 -19.72 -15.99 -29.70
CA ALA A 63 -20.67 -15.11 -30.37
C ALA A 63 -21.99 -14.94 -29.58
N TRP A 64 -22.48 -16.00 -28.92
CA TRP A 64 -23.66 -15.91 -28.05
C TRP A 64 -23.39 -15.24 -26.69
N HIS A 65 -22.14 -15.14 -26.27
CA HIS A 65 -21.75 -14.47 -25.02
C HIS A 65 -21.73 -12.95 -25.15
N ASP A 66 -21.19 -12.43 -26.24
CA ASP A 66 -20.88 -11.01 -26.40
C ASP A 66 -22.09 -10.13 -26.79
N ASN A 67 -23.27 -10.73 -27.04
CA ASN A 67 -24.45 -10.04 -27.58
C ASN A 67 -24.22 -9.27 -28.91
N ASP A 68 -23.00 -9.28 -29.46
CA ASP A 68 -22.62 -8.85 -30.82
C ASP A 68 -23.13 -9.87 -31.84
N CYS A 69 -24.44 -10.05 -31.86
CA CYS A 69 -25.11 -10.75 -32.94
C CYS A 69 -25.42 -9.71 -34.02
N SER A 70 -24.58 -9.64 -35.06
CA SER A 70 -25.09 -9.26 -36.36
C SER A 70 -26.34 -10.13 -36.61
N GLN A 71 -27.41 -9.54 -37.14
CA GLN A 71 -28.78 -10.09 -37.22
C GLN A 71 -28.92 -11.40 -38.05
N ALA A 72 -27.84 -12.11 -38.31
CA ALA A 72 -27.74 -13.32 -39.10
C ALA A 72 -27.38 -14.55 -38.24
N THR A 73 -27.99 -14.75 -37.06
CA THR A 73 -28.11 -16.13 -36.57
C THR A 73 -29.03 -16.86 -37.53
N GLU A 74 -28.45 -17.63 -38.45
CA GLU A 74 -29.17 -18.58 -39.29
C GLU A 74 -30.18 -19.33 -38.41
N GLU A 75 -31.45 -19.41 -38.86
CA GLU A 75 -32.52 -20.18 -38.20
C GLU A 75 -32.04 -21.59 -37.81
N LYS A 76 -31.07 -22.12 -38.57
CA LYS A 76 -30.32 -23.36 -38.36
C LYS A 76 -29.77 -23.55 -36.94
N TYR A 77 -29.27 -22.52 -36.26
CA TYR A 77 -28.68 -22.64 -34.91
C TYR A 77 -29.62 -22.24 -33.77
N SER A 78 -30.87 -21.89 -34.07
CA SER A 78 -31.85 -21.41 -33.07
C SER A 78 -32.06 -22.39 -31.93
N ALA A 79 -32.33 -23.66 -32.24
CA ALA A 79 -32.54 -24.71 -31.23
C ALA A 79 -31.29 -24.96 -30.36
N LEU A 80 -30.10 -24.96 -30.98
CA LEU A 80 -28.83 -25.15 -30.25
C LEU A 80 -28.57 -23.97 -29.29
N ARG A 81 -28.83 -22.73 -29.75
CA ARG A 81 -28.73 -21.52 -28.94
C ARG A 81 -29.71 -21.53 -27.77
N GLU A 82 -30.94 -21.99 -27.97
CA GLU A 82 -31.95 -22.11 -26.91
C GLU A 82 -31.51 -23.08 -25.81
N VAL A 83 -31.04 -24.27 -26.18
CA VAL A 83 -30.53 -25.27 -25.23
C VAL A 83 -29.28 -24.77 -24.52
N TYR A 84 -28.38 -24.10 -25.25
CA TYR A 84 -27.19 -23.48 -24.67
C TYR A 84 -27.55 -22.43 -23.62
N ASN A 85 -28.46 -21.50 -23.96
CA ASN A 85 -28.95 -20.48 -23.05
C ASN A 85 -29.62 -21.12 -21.83
N PHE A 86 -30.38 -22.19 -22.01
CA PHE A 86 -30.96 -22.94 -20.90
C PHE A 86 -29.87 -23.42 -19.93
N ILE A 87 -28.85 -24.13 -20.43
CA ILE A 87 -27.74 -24.64 -19.60
C ILE A 87 -27.01 -23.48 -18.92
N ARG A 88 -26.69 -22.41 -19.65
CA ARG A 88 -25.98 -21.22 -19.14
C ARG A 88 -26.70 -20.58 -17.96
N HIS A 89 -28.03 -20.45 -18.01
CA HIS A 89 -28.80 -19.80 -16.94
C HIS A 89 -29.10 -20.73 -15.76
N HIS A 90 -29.22 -22.04 -15.98
CA HIS A 90 -29.62 -22.99 -14.93
C HIS A 90 -28.44 -23.68 -14.24
N ARG A 91 -27.30 -23.86 -14.91
CA ARG A 91 -26.11 -24.47 -14.30
C ARG A 91 -25.62 -23.71 -13.06
N PRO A 92 -25.58 -22.37 -13.01
CA PRO A 92 -25.20 -21.63 -11.81
C PRO A 92 -26.16 -21.81 -10.63
N VAL A 93 -27.40 -22.26 -10.86
CA VAL A 93 -28.39 -22.51 -9.80
C VAL A 93 -27.93 -23.62 -8.85
N LEU A 94 -27.22 -24.62 -9.37
CA LEU A 94 -26.68 -25.74 -8.59
C LEU A 94 -25.31 -25.45 -7.96
N ALA A 95 -24.76 -24.25 -8.16
CA ALA A 95 -23.46 -23.88 -7.64
C ALA A 95 -23.42 -24.04 -6.11
N ALA A 96 -22.36 -24.67 -5.60
CA ALA A 96 -22.20 -24.93 -4.16
C ALA A 96 -22.30 -23.66 -3.31
N VAL A 97 -21.86 -22.53 -3.85
CA VAL A 97 -21.92 -21.21 -3.21
C VAL A 97 -23.32 -20.79 -2.75
N ARG A 98 -24.37 -21.27 -3.42
CA ARG A 98 -25.78 -20.98 -3.06
C ARG A 98 -26.27 -21.81 -1.86
N ARG A 99 -25.58 -22.89 -1.52
CA ARG A 99 -25.92 -23.85 -0.44
C ARG A 99 -24.98 -23.72 0.77
N LEU A 100 -24.03 -22.79 0.74
CA LEU A 100 -23.10 -22.61 1.84
C LEU A 100 -23.83 -22.14 3.11
N PRO A 101 -23.49 -22.72 4.29
CA PRO A 101 -23.94 -22.20 5.56
C PRO A 101 -23.50 -20.74 5.78
N PRO A 102 -24.26 -19.93 6.55
CA PRO A 102 -23.89 -18.55 6.86
C PRO A 102 -22.48 -18.39 7.45
N GLU A 103 -22.03 -19.37 8.24
CA GLU A 103 -20.71 -19.38 8.89
C GLU A 103 -19.59 -19.47 7.86
N ILE A 104 -19.77 -20.32 6.83
CA ILE A 104 -18.78 -20.48 5.76
C ILE A 104 -18.76 -19.25 4.86
N ILE A 105 -19.92 -18.66 4.56
CA ILE A 105 -20.00 -17.38 3.83
C ILE A 105 -19.27 -16.28 4.62
N SER A 106 -19.44 -16.26 5.95
CA SER A 106 -18.78 -15.30 6.82
C SER A 106 -17.27 -15.42 6.73
N GLU A 107 -16.73 -16.64 6.83
CA GLU A 107 -15.29 -16.89 6.74
C GLU A 107 -14.72 -16.48 5.37
N ILE A 108 -15.46 -16.79 4.29
CA ILE A 108 -15.09 -16.35 2.93
C ILE A 108 -14.99 -14.82 2.86
N PHE A 109 -15.95 -14.08 3.42
CA PHE A 109 -15.91 -12.62 3.43
C PHE A 109 -14.75 -12.08 4.28
N LEU A 110 -14.43 -12.71 5.41
CA LEU A 110 -13.29 -12.26 6.24
C LEU A 110 -11.94 -12.48 5.54
N HIS A 111 -11.85 -13.49 4.67
CA HIS A 111 -10.68 -13.72 3.83
C HIS A 111 -10.53 -12.71 2.67
N THR A 112 -11.53 -11.87 2.38
CA THR A 112 -11.38 -10.80 1.39
C THR A 112 -10.76 -9.53 1.97
N LEU A 113 -10.60 -9.46 3.30
CA LEU A 113 -9.97 -8.32 3.95
C LEU A 113 -8.47 -8.30 3.64
N SER A 114 -7.93 -7.11 3.47
CA SER A 114 -6.56 -6.88 3.04
C SER A 114 -5.63 -6.74 4.24
N TRP A 115 -5.74 -7.67 5.21
CA TRP A 115 -5.24 -7.61 6.58
C TRP A 115 -3.89 -6.91 6.78
N ASP A 116 -2.95 -6.93 5.84
CA ASP A 116 -1.64 -6.30 5.97
C ASP A 116 -1.29 -5.22 4.93
N ASP A 117 -2.10 -5.01 3.90
CA ASP A 117 -1.80 -4.03 2.83
C ASP A 117 -2.96 -3.04 2.64
N TRP A 118 -2.82 -1.90 3.33
CA TRP A 118 -3.77 -0.79 3.34
C TRP A 118 -4.07 -0.22 1.95
N ARG A 119 -3.21 -0.45 0.94
CA ARG A 119 -3.45 -0.01 -0.44
C ARG A 119 -4.63 -0.73 -1.10
N PHE A 120 -5.00 -1.90 -0.57
CA PHE A 120 -6.11 -2.69 -1.06
C PHE A 120 -7.39 -2.54 -0.22
N TYR A 121 -7.39 -1.67 0.81
CA TYR A 121 -8.61 -1.35 1.53
C TYR A 121 -9.70 -0.86 0.59
N HIS A 122 -10.92 -1.35 0.82
CA HIS A 122 -12.05 -1.00 0.00
C HIS A 122 -12.39 0.47 0.12
N ARG A 123 -12.59 1.12 -1.03
CA ARG A 123 -13.03 2.51 -1.07
C ARG A 123 -14.46 2.61 -0.57
N VAL A 124 -14.70 3.41 0.47
CA VAL A 124 -16.01 3.61 1.10
C VAL A 124 -17.08 3.95 0.07
N HIS A 125 -16.72 4.80 -0.90
CA HIS A 125 -17.62 5.32 -1.92
C HIS A 125 -17.86 4.36 -3.09
N ASN A 126 -17.04 3.33 -3.25
CA ASN A 126 -17.20 2.38 -4.36
C ASN A 126 -18.19 1.27 -3.98
N THR A 127 -19.47 1.55 -4.18
CA THR A 127 -20.55 0.59 -3.85
C THR A 127 -20.63 -0.63 -4.78
N ARG A 128 -19.77 -0.71 -5.80
CA ARG A 128 -19.66 -1.89 -6.69
C ARG A 128 -18.70 -2.94 -6.15
N LEU A 129 -17.85 -2.59 -5.18
CA LEU A 129 -16.83 -3.48 -4.61
C LEU A 129 -16.99 -3.63 -3.10
N GLY A 130 -16.22 -4.55 -2.53
CA GLY A 130 -16.13 -4.78 -1.08
C GLY A 130 -17.46 -5.19 -0.44
N PRO A 131 -17.68 -4.83 0.84
CA PRO A 131 -18.86 -5.24 1.61
C PRO A 131 -20.19 -4.85 0.96
N TRP A 132 -20.22 -3.74 0.22
CA TRP A 132 -21.39 -3.32 -0.54
C TRP A 132 -21.82 -4.32 -1.61
N SER A 133 -20.84 -4.93 -2.30
CA SER A 133 -21.10 -5.89 -3.37
C SER A 133 -21.72 -7.18 -2.83
N TYR A 134 -21.25 -7.66 -1.68
CA TYR A 134 -21.79 -8.85 -1.01
C TYR A 134 -23.26 -8.65 -0.65
N CYS A 135 -23.61 -7.44 -0.20
CA CYS A 135 -24.98 -7.04 0.09
C CYS A 135 -25.89 -7.02 -1.14
N ARG A 136 -25.39 -7.17 -2.37
CA ARG A 136 -26.20 -7.19 -3.60
C ARG A 136 -26.42 -8.58 -4.17
N VAL A 137 -25.69 -9.59 -3.70
CA VAL A 137 -25.72 -10.95 -4.27
C VAL A 137 -27.04 -11.67 -3.95
N SER A 138 -27.39 -11.82 -2.68
CA SER A 138 -28.62 -12.48 -2.21
C SER A 138 -29.06 -11.90 -0.86
N ARG A 139 -30.28 -12.23 -0.39
CA ARG A 139 -30.71 -11.85 0.97
C ARG A 139 -29.85 -12.51 2.05
N LEU A 140 -29.43 -13.75 1.84
CA LEU A 140 -28.54 -14.46 2.76
C LEU A 140 -27.20 -13.73 2.88
N TRP A 141 -26.54 -13.46 1.75
CA TRP A 141 -25.25 -12.76 1.73
C TRP A 141 -25.34 -11.37 2.33
N ARG A 142 -26.43 -10.65 2.06
CA ARG A 142 -26.70 -9.35 2.69
C ARG A 142 -26.82 -9.48 4.21
N THR A 143 -27.56 -10.47 4.70
CA THR A 143 -27.73 -10.67 6.15
C THR A 143 -26.39 -10.95 6.80
N VAL A 144 -25.60 -11.85 6.22
CA VAL A 144 -24.24 -12.18 6.71
C VAL A 144 -23.30 -10.97 6.67
N ALA A 145 -23.21 -10.26 5.54
CA ALA A 145 -22.32 -9.12 5.39
C ALA A 145 -22.68 -7.96 6.35
N LEU A 146 -23.97 -7.77 6.64
CA LEU A 146 -24.42 -6.74 7.58
C LEU A 146 -24.23 -7.13 9.05
N SER A 147 -24.21 -8.43 9.38
CA SER A 147 -23.91 -8.90 10.74
C SER A 147 -22.42 -8.91 11.08
N LEU A 148 -21.55 -8.84 10.08
CA LEU A 148 -20.09 -8.88 10.24
C LEU A 148 -19.49 -7.48 10.27
N SER A 149 -19.46 -6.86 11.46
CA SER A 149 -18.89 -5.52 11.67
C SER A 149 -17.41 -5.41 11.24
N GLN A 150 -16.66 -6.51 11.29
CA GLN A 150 -15.25 -6.61 10.87
C GLN A 150 -15.06 -6.26 9.38
N LEU A 151 -16.05 -6.53 8.53
CA LEU A 151 -15.98 -6.16 7.12
C LEU A 151 -15.99 -4.63 6.90
N TRP A 152 -16.47 -3.90 7.90
CA TRP A 152 -16.64 -2.46 7.87
C TRP A 152 -15.57 -1.75 8.72
N SER A 153 -14.63 -2.46 9.35
CA SER A 153 -13.60 -1.84 10.18
C SER A 153 -12.35 -1.39 9.42
N GLU A 154 -12.14 -1.85 8.17
CA GLU A 154 -11.06 -1.36 7.30
C GLU A 154 -11.60 -0.69 6.05
N PHE A 155 -11.10 0.52 5.75
CA PHE A 155 -11.57 1.25 4.58
C PHE A 155 -10.60 2.32 4.10
N ASN A 156 -10.79 2.66 2.82
CA ASN A 156 -10.13 3.75 2.13
C ASN A 156 -11.16 4.84 1.81
N PHE A 157 -10.81 6.12 2.01
CA PHE A 157 -11.70 7.25 1.70
C PHE A 157 -11.11 8.21 0.66
N ASN A 158 -10.09 7.78 -0.08
CA ASN A 158 -9.44 8.51 -1.18
C ASN A 158 -10.45 8.96 -2.23
N GLU A 159 -10.01 9.85 -3.11
CA GLU A 159 -10.86 10.51 -4.08
C GLU A 159 -11.64 9.55 -5.00
N ILE A 160 -12.86 10.00 -5.31
CA ILE A 160 -13.53 9.74 -6.59
C ILE A 160 -12.77 10.61 -7.59
N ASP A 161 -12.34 10.08 -8.76
CA ASP A 161 -11.66 10.83 -9.82
C ASP A 161 -12.11 12.31 -9.84
N ALA A 162 -11.17 13.24 -9.63
CA ALA A 162 -11.45 14.68 -9.54
C ALA A 162 -12.26 15.22 -10.74
N ALA A 163 -12.24 14.51 -11.87
CA ALA A 163 -13.08 14.76 -13.04
C ALA A 163 -14.60 14.62 -12.80
N ALA A 164 -15.03 13.92 -11.74
CA ALA A 164 -16.43 13.57 -11.54
C ALA A 164 -17.26 14.63 -10.80
N CYS A 165 -16.66 15.70 -10.26
CA CYS A 165 -17.35 16.75 -9.48
C CYS A 165 -18.33 16.22 -8.40
N CYS A 166 -18.20 14.96 -7.96
CA CYS A 166 -19.17 14.30 -7.07
C CYS A 166 -18.98 14.73 -5.63
N GLU A 167 -20.04 15.24 -4.98
CA GLU A 167 -19.98 15.59 -3.55
C GLU A 167 -19.38 14.44 -2.72
N PRO A 168 -18.60 14.76 -1.69
CA PRO A 168 -18.00 13.77 -0.81
C PRO A 168 -19.13 12.92 -0.20
N PRO A 169 -19.05 11.58 -0.25
CA PRO A 169 -20.15 10.72 0.15
C PRO A 169 -20.18 10.53 1.69
N VAL A 170 -20.32 11.64 2.41
CA VAL A 170 -20.43 11.70 3.87
C VAL A 170 -21.53 10.75 4.39
N PRO A 171 -22.73 10.64 3.79
CA PRO A 171 -23.73 9.68 4.23
C PRO A 171 -23.26 8.22 4.12
N THR A 172 -22.51 7.89 3.06
CA THR A 172 -21.94 6.55 2.86
C THR A 172 -20.87 6.25 3.90
N LEU A 173 -20.00 7.22 4.22
CA LEU A 173 -19.01 7.09 5.28
C LEU A 173 -19.68 6.91 6.65
N LYS A 174 -20.72 7.71 6.95
CA LYS A 174 -21.49 7.57 8.18
C LYS A 174 -22.08 6.16 8.31
N LEU A 175 -22.76 5.69 7.26
CA LEU A 175 -23.33 4.34 7.25
C LEU A 175 -22.26 3.24 7.39
N TRP A 176 -21.07 3.44 6.79
CA TRP A 176 -19.95 2.52 6.95
C TRP A 176 -19.47 2.46 8.40
N LEU A 177 -19.29 3.62 9.04
CA LEU A 177 -18.90 3.73 10.44
C LEU A 177 -19.96 3.12 11.37
N ASP A 178 -21.25 3.36 11.12
CA ASP A 178 -22.33 2.77 11.89
C ASP A 178 -22.29 1.23 11.84
N ARG A 179 -21.97 0.64 10.68
CA ARG A 179 -21.86 -0.83 10.52
C ARG A 179 -20.61 -1.43 11.14
N SER A 180 -19.54 -0.65 11.27
CA SER A 180 -18.32 -1.09 11.95
C SER A 180 -18.51 -1.28 13.46
N GLY A 181 -19.62 -0.81 14.02
CA GLY A 181 -19.93 -0.93 15.45
C GLY A 181 -18.90 -0.20 16.30
N ASP A 182 -18.37 -0.87 17.34
CA ASP A 182 -17.31 -0.34 18.22
C ASP A 182 -15.92 -0.90 17.90
N LEU A 183 -15.78 -1.62 16.78
CA LEU A 183 -14.51 -2.27 16.44
C LEU A 183 -13.40 -1.23 16.16
N PRO A 184 -12.13 -1.59 16.41
CA PRO A 184 -11.01 -0.74 16.05
C PRO A 184 -10.97 -0.48 14.54
N LEU A 185 -10.70 0.76 14.15
CA LEU A 185 -10.73 1.22 12.77
C LEU A 185 -9.35 1.24 12.13
N ARG A 186 -9.28 0.76 10.89
CA ARG A 186 -8.08 0.75 10.04
C ARG A 186 -8.37 1.61 8.83
N ILE A 187 -7.81 2.80 8.82
CA ILE A 187 -8.21 3.88 7.94
C ILE A 187 -7.03 4.25 7.04
N TYR A 188 -7.28 4.28 5.74
CA TYR A 188 -6.34 4.81 4.75
C TYR A 188 -6.96 5.98 3.98
N GLY A 189 -6.19 7.06 3.87
CA GLY A 189 -6.51 8.26 3.14
C GLY A 189 -5.35 8.69 2.27
N GLU A 190 -5.66 9.14 1.07
CA GLU A 190 -4.74 9.74 0.12
C GLU A 190 -5.45 10.92 -0.51
N VAL A 191 -4.83 12.09 -0.43
CA VAL A 191 -5.33 13.30 -1.09
C VAL A 191 -4.35 13.68 -2.18
N GLY A 192 -4.85 13.78 -3.40
CA GLY A 192 -4.10 14.24 -4.57
C GLY A 192 -4.75 15.47 -5.18
N GLY A 193 -3.93 16.35 -5.77
CA GLY A 193 -4.43 17.47 -6.58
C GLY A 193 -5.19 18.55 -5.80
N ASP A 194 -5.94 19.39 -6.55
CA ASP A 194 -6.66 20.60 -6.13
C ASP A 194 -7.85 20.38 -5.19
N ALA A 195 -7.78 19.38 -4.31
CA ALA A 195 -8.76 19.12 -3.28
C ALA A 195 -8.92 20.36 -2.38
N THR A 196 -10.01 21.12 -2.58
CA THR A 196 -10.34 22.26 -1.72
C THR A 196 -10.84 21.77 -0.37
N VAL A 197 -10.30 22.35 0.70
CA VAL A 197 -10.59 22.07 2.11
C VAL A 197 -12.05 21.92 2.50
N PRO A 198 -12.98 22.78 2.05
CA PRO A 198 -14.35 22.73 2.53
C PRO A 198 -15.03 21.39 2.20
N ARG A 199 -14.60 20.72 1.13
CA ARG A 199 -15.21 19.49 0.66
C ARG A 199 -14.90 18.31 1.59
N TYR A 200 -13.65 18.17 2.02
CA TYR A 200 -13.23 17.02 2.84
C TYR A 200 -13.33 17.26 4.34
N GLU A 201 -13.52 18.51 4.76
CA GLU A 201 -13.67 18.88 6.17
C GLU A 201 -14.76 18.05 6.88
N ALA A 202 -15.92 17.86 6.24
CA ALA A 202 -17.02 17.07 6.82
C ALA A 202 -16.63 15.60 7.03
N MET A 203 -15.94 14.99 6.07
CA MET A 203 -15.44 13.61 6.20
C MET A 203 -14.34 13.51 7.25
N ALA A 204 -13.38 14.44 7.24
CA ALA A 204 -12.28 14.49 8.19
C ALA A 204 -12.80 14.64 9.63
N ARG A 205 -13.73 15.56 9.87
CA ARG A 205 -14.41 15.71 11.18
C ARG A 205 -15.11 14.42 11.61
N LEU A 206 -15.80 13.75 10.68
CA LEU A 206 -16.46 12.48 10.98
C LEU A 206 -15.45 11.39 11.35
N ILE A 207 -14.33 11.28 10.63
CA ILE A 207 -13.26 10.32 10.93
C ILE A 207 -12.62 10.63 12.29
N VAL A 208 -12.31 11.90 12.58
CA VAL A 208 -11.72 12.36 13.84
C VAL A 208 -12.66 12.13 15.02
N SER A 209 -13.98 12.26 14.83
CA SER A 209 -14.95 11.89 15.87
C SER A 209 -14.80 10.44 16.34
N GLN A 210 -14.26 9.57 15.49
CA GLN A 210 -14.02 8.15 15.78
C GLN A 210 -12.57 7.84 16.20
N CYS A 211 -11.74 8.85 16.52
CA CYS A 211 -10.32 8.65 16.83
C CYS A 211 -10.04 7.73 18.02
N HIS A 212 -10.96 7.65 18.98
CA HIS A 212 -10.89 6.73 20.12
C HIS A 212 -10.86 5.25 19.70
N ARG A 213 -11.35 4.94 18.49
CA ARG A 213 -11.39 3.60 17.90
C ARG A 213 -10.26 3.36 16.91
N TRP A 214 -9.45 4.35 16.53
CA TRP A 214 -8.42 4.12 15.52
C TRP A 214 -7.37 3.12 16.01
N GLU A 215 -7.08 2.12 15.19
CA GLU A 215 -5.96 1.20 15.36
C GLU A 215 -4.83 1.53 14.40
N ILE A 216 -5.18 1.78 13.14
CA ILE A 216 -4.27 2.20 12.08
C ILE A 216 -4.88 3.42 11.40
N PHE A 217 -4.12 4.50 11.33
CA PHE A 217 -4.49 5.68 10.57
C PHE A 217 -3.33 6.06 9.65
N ILE A 218 -3.56 6.00 8.35
CA ILE A 218 -2.56 6.32 7.33
C ILE A 218 -3.12 7.40 6.44
N TRP A 219 -2.41 8.52 6.39
CA TRP A 219 -2.67 9.63 5.50
C TRP A 219 -1.45 9.90 4.64
N GLU A 220 -1.55 9.67 3.34
CA GLU A 220 -0.49 9.93 2.36
C GLU A 220 -0.85 11.08 1.41
N GLU A 221 0.18 11.73 0.89
CA GLU A 221 0.07 12.70 -0.20
C GLU A 221 0.15 11.95 -1.53
N ALA A 222 -0.86 12.08 -2.38
CA ALA A 222 -0.79 11.50 -3.72
C ALA A 222 0.25 12.27 -4.54
N PRO A 223 1.07 11.60 -5.36
CA PRO A 223 1.90 12.30 -6.33
C PRO A 223 1.01 13.11 -7.28
N TYR A 224 1.32 14.40 -7.47
CA TYR A 224 0.58 15.28 -8.38
C TYR A 224 0.54 14.67 -9.78
N LYS A 225 -0.60 14.09 -10.15
CA LYS A 225 -0.86 13.62 -11.52
C LYS A 225 -1.43 14.81 -12.28
N ARG A 226 -0.56 15.53 -12.99
CA ARG A 226 -0.99 16.55 -13.96
C ARG A 226 -1.93 15.85 -14.95
N ALA A 227 -3.19 16.30 -15.04
CA ALA A 227 -4.10 15.77 -16.06
C ALA A 227 -3.45 15.91 -17.44
N PRO A 228 -3.48 14.90 -18.31
CA PRO A 228 -3.01 15.06 -19.67
C PRO A 228 -3.88 16.14 -20.31
N VAL A 229 -3.25 17.26 -20.69
CA VAL A 229 -3.89 18.29 -21.51
C VAL A 229 -4.42 17.57 -22.74
N ALA A 230 -5.73 17.62 -22.95
CA ALA A 230 -6.33 17.13 -24.17
C ALA A 230 -5.68 17.89 -25.33
N THR A 231 -4.75 17.23 -26.04
CA THR A 231 -4.16 17.74 -27.26
C THR A 231 -5.22 17.65 -28.35
N GLY A 232 -6.15 18.63 -28.34
CA GLY A 232 -6.94 19.01 -29.49
C GLY A 232 -6.13 19.99 -30.31
N ASP A 233 -5.67 19.50 -31.46
CA ASP A 233 -4.91 20.22 -32.47
C ASP A 233 -5.67 21.49 -32.92
N VAL A 234 -5.20 22.69 -32.54
CA VAL A 234 -5.45 23.93 -33.29
C VAL A 234 -4.17 24.78 -33.22
N ARG A 235 -3.65 25.06 -34.41
CA ARG A 235 -2.48 25.88 -34.67
C ARG A 235 -2.79 27.35 -34.40
N ASP A 236 -1.70 28.06 -34.14
CA ASP A 236 -1.50 29.49 -34.27
C ASP A 236 -1.75 30.38 -33.05
N THR A 237 -0.62 30.96 -32.64
CA THR A 237 -0.38 32.33 -32.17
C THR A 237 -0.62 32.71 -30.71
N GLU A 238 0.52 33.07 -30.12
CA GLU A 238 0.76 34.20 -29.21
C GLU A 238 0.55 33.99 -27.70
N ALA A 239 1.70 33.96 -27.02
CA ALA A 239 1.95 34.47 -25.68
C ALA A 239 0.77 34.36 -24.69
N VAL A 240 0.60 33.18 -24.10
CA VAL A 240 -0.12 33.06 -22.83
C VAL A 240 0.94 32.92 -21.75
N GLU A 241 1.04 33.96 -20.93
CA GLU A 241 1.83 34.00 -19.70
C GLU A 241 1.60 32.75 -18.86
N GLU A 242 2.66 32.32 -18.17
CA GLU A 242 2.59 31.44 -17.01
C GLU A 242 1.73 32.08 -15.90
N THR A 243 0.41 32.06 -16.07
CA THR A 243 -0.56 32.41 -15.03
C THR A 243 -1.64 31.35 -14.95
N ALA A 244 -1.24 30.08 -14.86
CA ALA A 244 -1.98 29.19 -13.99
C ALA A 244 -1.42 29.48 -12.58
N ALA A 245 -2.02 30.46 -11.89
CA ALA A 245 -1.84 30.60 -10.46
C ALA A 245 -1.97 29.18 -9.88
N PRO A 246 -0.99 28.67 -9.10
CA PRO A 246 -1.26 27.47 -8.33
C PRO A 246 -2.48 27.84 -7.50
N CYS A 247 -3.63 27.21 -7.79
CA CYS A 247 -4.80 27.38 -6.95
C CYS A 247 -4.28 27.10 -5.55
N GLN A 248 -4.19 28.16 -4.72
CA GLN A 248 -3.67 28.03 -3.38
C GLN A 248 -4.68 27.16 -2.68
N GLN A 249 -4.36 25.87 -2.61
CA GLN A 249 -5.07 24.90 -1.83
C GLN A 249 -5.05 25.46 -0.42
N GLU A 250 -6.18 26.03 0.02
CA GLU A 250 -6.38 26.17 1.46
C GLU A 250 -6.19 24.77 2.03
N LEU A 251 -5.41 24.64 3.09
CA LEU A 251 -5.11 23.36 3.74
C LEU A 251 -6.12 23.11 4.84
N LEU A 252 -6.45 21.84 5.11
CA LEU A 252 -7.41 21.50 6.16
C LEU A 252 -6.99 22.27 7.43
N PRO A 253 -7.92 22.98 8.12
CA PRO A 253 -7.58 23.76 9.30
C PRO A 253 -6.64 22.99 10.22
N GLU A 254 -5.66 23.70 10.79
CA GLU A 254 -4.45 23.10 11.38
C GLU A 254 -4.73 22.09 12.50
N GLU A 255 -5.94 22.11 13.04
CA GLU A 255 -6.36 21.38 14.22
C GLU A 255 -7.39 20.28 13.92
N ILE A 256 -7.84 20.10 12.66
CA ILE A 256 -8.91 19.12 12.34
C ILE A 256 -8.57 17.73 12.88
N TRP A 257 -7.34 17.28 12.68
CA TRP A 257 -6.89 15.95 13.10
C TRP A 257 -6.55 15.86 14.58
N ASP A 258 -6.49 16.98 15.29
CA ASP A 258 -6.20 17.05 16.73
C ASP A 258 -7.46 17.28 17.56
N GLY A 259 -8.59 17.60 16.91
CA GLY A 259 -9.87 17.93 17.53
C GLY A 259 -10.23 19.39 17.29
N ALA A 260 -11.53 19.66 17.11
CA ALA A 260 -12.04 21.01 16.79
C ALA A 260 -11.73 22.06 17.89
N ASP A 261 -11.45 21.61 19.12
CA ASP A 261 -11.15 22.47 20.26
C ASP A 261 -9.81 22.08 20.90
N ALA A 262 -8.90 23.04 21.01
CA ALA A 262 -7.58 22.88 21.59
C ALA A 262 -7.56 22.45 23.07
N GLU A 263 -8.70 22.44 23.77
CA GLU A 263 -8.78 22.19 25.20
C GLU A 263 -8.84 20.71 25.58
N HIS A 264 -9.32 19.83 24.70
CA HIS A 264 -9.51 18.42 25.02
C HIS A 264 -8.61 17.51 24.16
N VAL A 265 -7.63 16.88 24.82
CA VAL A 265 -6.78 15.87 24.16
C VAL A 265 -7.63 14.64 23.83
N LEU A 266 -7.89 14.42 22.54
CA LEU A 266 -8.63 13.27 22.06
C LEU A 266 -7.90 11.95 22.38
N ALA A 267 -8.44 11.16 23.31
CA ALA A 267 -7.87 9.87 23.70
C ALA A 267 -7.87 8.87 22.52
N ARG A 268 -6.72 8.25 22.24
CA ARG A 268 -6.51 7.27 21.15
C ARG A 268 -5.95 5.97 21.71
N PRO A 269 -6.68 5.27 22.60
CA PRO A 269 -6.15 4.13 23.34
C PRO A 269 -5.81 2.92 22.46
N GLN A 270 -6.48 2.77 21.32
CA GLN A 270 -6.29 1.63 20.40
C GLN A 270 -5.21 1.90 19.34
N LEU A 271 -4.71 3.13 19.21
CA LEU A 271 -3.88 3.51 18.07
C LEU A 271 -2.50 2.87 18.15
N ARG A 272 -2.17 2.07 17.14
CA ARG A 272 -0.89 1.36 17.01
C ARG A 272 -0.02 1.95 15.91
N GLN A 273 -0.62 2.41 14.82
CA GLN A 273 0.10 2.94 13.68
C GLN A 273 -0.49 4.27 13.23
N PHE A 274 0.37 5.28 13.10
CA PHE A 274 0.00 6.59 12.59
C PHE A 274 0.99 7.02 11.51
N HIS A 275 0.48 7.30 10.32
CA HIS A 275 1.20 7.90 9.22
C HIS A 275 0.50 9.18 8.83
N ALA A 276 1.21 10.30 8.80
CA ALA A 276 0.69 11.55 8.27
C ALA A 276 1.71 12.20 7.36
N GLY A 277 1.33 12.43 6.11
CA GLY A 277 2.11 13.14 5.11
C GLY A 277 1.35 14.26 4.42
N GLY A 278 2.10 15.02 3.62
CA GLY A 278 1.57 16.11 2.83
C GLY A 278 1.29 17.37 3.64
N THR A 279 0.25 18.09 3.24
CA THR A 279 -0.10 19.41 3.74
C THR A 279 -1.01 19.38 4.98
N VAL A 280 -1.27 18.18 5.51
CA VAL A 280 -1.99 18.03 6.78
C VAL A 280 -1.18 18.65 7.90
N LYS A 281 -1.77 19.64 8.53
CA LYS A 281 -1.29 20.23 9.76
C LYS A 281 -1.93 19.45 10.92
N SER A 282 -1.10 18.91 11.78
CA SER A 282 -1.48 18.18 13.01
C SER A 282 -0.34 18.35 14.00
N ASN A 283 -0.67 18.40 15.29
CA ASN A 283 0.23 18.47 16.41
C ASN A 283 0.63 17.05 16.83
N PRO A 284 1.80 16.55 16.36
CA PRO A 284 2.24 15.18 16.66
C PRO A 284 2.50 14.95 18.15
N PHE A 285 2.69 16.01 18.94
CA PHE A 285 2.95 15.91 20.37
C PHE A 285 1.67 15.60 21.16
N ARG A 286 0.52 16.17 20.77
CA ARG A 286 -0.78 15.79 21.34
C ARG A 286 -1.14 14.35 20.99
N LEU A 287 -0.90 13.94 19.75
CA LEU A 287 -1.04 12.56 19.31
C LEU A 287 -0.22 11.60 20.19
N LEU A 288 1.06 11.92 20.42
CA LEU A 288 1.95 11.08 21.24
C LEU A 288 1.51 11.02 22.71
N GLN A 289 0.89 12.09 23.23
CA GLN A 289 0.31 12.09 24.58
C GLN A 289 -0.97 11.27 24.66
N SER A 290 -1.78 11.27 23.59
CA SER A 290 -3.09 10.63 23.58
C SER A 290 -3.09 9.18 23.12
N ALA A 291 -2.01 8.71 22.51
CA ALA A 291 -1.83 7.37 21.97
C ALA A 291 -0.70 6.60 22.68
N PRO A 292 -0.90 6.14 23.93
CA PRO A 292 0.16 5.48 24.71
C PRO A 292 0.61 4.12 24.13
N ASN A 293 -0.21 3.52 23.26
CA ASN A 293 0.01 2.22 22.63
C ASN A 293 0.65 2.33 21.24
N LEU A 294 1.04 3.53 20.81
CA LEU A 294 1.59 3.75 19.48
C LEU A 294 2.92 3.02 19.30
N THR A 295 2.98 2.13 18.29
CA THR A 295 4.19 1.36 17.96
C THR A 295 4.89 1.89 16.72
N THR A 296 4.16 2.53 15.81
CA THR A 296 4.66 3.04 14.53
C THR A 296 4.20 4.46 14.33
N LEU A 297 5.15 5.39 14.14
CA LEU A 297 4.90 6.78 13.80
C LEU A 297 5.70 7.16 12.56
N SER A 298 5.03 7.68 11.54
CA SER A 298 5.68 8.26 10.38
C SER A 298 5.10 9.64 10.07
N LEU A 299 5.97 10.64 9.93
CA LEU A 299 5.59 12.03 9.73
C LEU A 299 6.34 12.62 8.54
N ARG A 300 5.57 13.07 7.55
CA ARG A 300 6.04 13.78 6.36
C ARG A 300 5.37 15.15 6.21
N LEU A 301 5.15 15.83 7.34
CA LEU A 301 4.51 17.15 7.44
C LEU A 301 5.44 18.15 8.14
N ASP A 302 5.33 19.43 7.81
CA ASP A 302 6.03 20.49 8.54
C ASP A 302 5.40 20.69 9.92
N ILE A 303 6.23 20.93 10.93
CA ILE A 303 5.78 21.14 12.31
C ILE A 303 5.92 22.63 12.64
N PRO A 304 4.80 23.37 12.70
CA PRO A 304 4.78 24.74 13.15
C PRO A 304 5.43 24.89 14.52
N SER A 305 6.17 25.99 14.72
CA SER A 305 6.91 26.23 15.96
C SER A 305 5.99 26.35 17.19
N HIS A 306 4.72 26.72 17.01
CA HIS A 306 3.76 26.83 18.11
C HIS A 306 3.27 25.48 18.64
N PHE A 307 3.46 24.37 17.91
CA PHE A 307 3.18 23.02 18.41
C PHE A 307 4.30 22.45 19.28
N LEU A 308 5.47 23.08 19.31
CA LEU A 308 6.61 22.55 20.07
C LEU A 308 6.30 22.53 21.57
N PRO A 309 6.46 21.37 22.24
CA PRO A 309 6.11 21.25 23.64
C PRO A 309 7.17 21.95 24.50
N ALA A 310 6.73 22.56 25.61
CA ALA A 310 7.62 23.14 26.61
C ALA A 310 8.49 22.07 27.30
N THR A 311 7.97 20.85 27.44
CA THR A 311 8.65 19.71 28.07
C THR A 311 8.90 18.59 27.06
N PRO A 312 10.06 17.91 27.12
CA PRO A 312 10.30 16.75 26.28
C PRO A 312 9.31 15.62 26.58
N ILE A 313 8.84 14.95 25.55
CA ILE A 313 7.90 13.83 25.64
C ILE A 313 8.68 12.52 25.63
N VAL A 314 8.38 11.66 26.60
CA VAL A 314 8.91 10.30 26.69
C VAL A 314 7.84 9.34 26.19
N HIS A 315 8.18 8.52 25.19
CA HIS A 315 7.28 7.49 24.69
C HIS A 315 7.96 6.12 24.76
N THR A 316 7.35 5.18 25.47
CA THR A 316 8.00 3.93 25.87
C THR A 316 7.69 2.74 24.98
N ARG A 317 6.64 2.79 24.15
CA ARG A 317 6.21 1.68 23.28
C ARG A 317 6.53 1.87 21.79
N LEU A 318 7.08 3.03 21.42
CA LEU A 318 7.30 3.36 20.01
C LEU A 318 8.52 2.59 19.49
N ARG A 319 8.29 1.73 18.50
CA ARG A 319 9.30 0.84 17.91
C ARG A 319 9.81 1.33 16.56
N LEU A 320 8.94 1.96 15.78
CA LEU A 320 9.28 2.57 14.49
C LEU A 320 8.98 4.06 14.54
N LEU A 321 10.01 4.88 14.29
CA LEU A 321 9.88 6.30 14.03
C LEU A 321 10.42 6.61 12.63
N ASP A 322 9.65 7.30 11.81
CA ASP A 322 10.06 7.73 10.48
C ASP A 322 9.73 9.21 10.25
N VAL A 323 10.75 10.03 9.97
CA VAL A 323 10.63 11.50 9.97
C VAL A 323 11.22 12.07 8.68
N ALA A 324 10.42 12.79 7.90
CA ALA A 324 10.90 13.55 6.76
C ALA A 324 11.60 14.85 7.19
N TRP A 325 12.25 15.54 6.25
CA TRP A 325 13.02 16.77 6.54
C TRP A 325 12.19 17.83 7.28
N CYS A 326 10.96 18.04 6.83
CA CYS A 326 10.00 19.00 7.38
C CYS A 326 9.65 18.72 8.85
N ALA A 327 9.63 17.46 9.27
CA ALA A 327 9.31 17.07 10.64
C ALA A 327 10.55 16.99 11.56
N SER A 328 11.72 17.45 11.13
CA SER A 328 12.97 17.26 11.88
C SER A 328 13.05 17.97 13.24
N LYS A 329 12.20 18.96 13.51
CA LYS A 329 12.10 19.58 14.85
C LYS A 329 11.54 18.61 15.90
N LEU A 330 10.79 17.59 15.47
CA LEU A 330 10.17 16.60 16.36
C LEU A 330 11.20 15.93 17.27
N ILE A 331 12.31 15.47 16.69
CA ILE A 331 13.31 14.68 17.40
C ILE A 331 14.02 15.47 18.51
N ASP A 332 13.96 16.79 18.50
CA ASP A 332 14.58 17.62 19.55
C ASP A 332 13.85 17.47 20.90
N HIS A 333 12.55 17.15 20.86
CA HIS A 333 11.67 17.08 22.03
C HIS A 333 11.26 15.65 22.41
N LEU A 334 11.80 14.61 21.76
CA LEU A 334 11.42 13.22 22.02
C LEU A 334 12.51 12.42 22.74
N THR A 335 12.07 11.51 23.60
CA THR A 335 12.88 10.44 24.18
C THR A 335 12.15 9.11 23.98
N LEU A 336 12.74 8.23 23.18
CA LEU A 336 12.14 6.93 22.84
C LEU A 336 13.00 5.81 23.41
N THR A 337 12.48 4.99 24.32
CA THR A 337 13.28 4.01 25.05
C THR A 337 13.30 2.60 24.43
N GLN A 338 12.39 2.32 23.48
CA GLN A 338 12.23 1.01 22.83
C GLN A 338 12.29 1.11 21.29
N LEU A 339 12.99 2.12 20.75
CA LEU A 339 13.06 2.34 19.31
C LEU A 339 13.92 1.26 18.64
N GLU A 340 13.31 0.49 17.74
CA GLU A 340 13.95 -0.59 16.98
C GLU A 340 14.32 -0.14 15.56
N LYS A 341 13.48 0.72 14.95
CA LYS A 341 13.62 1.18 13.57
C LYS A 341 13.50 2.70 13.49
N PHE A 342 14.46 3.34 12.85
CA PHE A 342 14.48 4.79 12.73
C PHE A 342 14.74 5.22 11.29
N GLY A 343 13.80 5.95 10.70
CA GLY A 343 13.92 6.61 9.41
C GLY A 343 14.04 8.11 9.58
N VAL A 344 15.00 8.73 8.90
CA VAL A 344 15.19 10.18 8.97
C VAL A 344 15.71 10.73 7.65
N THR A 345 15.14 11.85 7.20
CA THR A 345 15.80 12.72 6.22
C THR A 345 16.69 13.71 6.97
N LEU A 346 18.00 13.67 6.72
CA LEU A 346 18.98 14.36 7.56
C LEU A 346 18.95 15.88 7.41
N SER A 347 18.52 16.61 8.44
CA SER A 347 18.70 18.06 8.53
C SER A 347 19.93 18.49 9.34
N SER A 348 20.27 17.74 10.38
CA SER A 348 21.46 17.99 11.21
C SER A 348 21.97 16.72 11.87
N VAL A 349 23.26 16.42 11.64
CA VAL A 349 23.93 15.25 12.24
C VAL A 349 23.97 15.35 13.77
N SER A 350 24.20 16.54 14.31
CA SER A 350 24.31 16.75 15.75
C SER A 350 22.99 16.54 16.47
N LYS A 351 21.87 17.02 15.90
CA LYS A 351 20.52 16.83 16.44
C LYS A 351 20.14 15.35 16.49
N VAL A 352 20.36 14.63 15.39
CA VAL A 352 20.07 13.19 15.33
C VAL A 352 20.93 12.40 16.33
N ALA A 353 22.23 12.70 16.40
CA ALA A 353 23.11 12.04 17.37
C ALA A 353 22.70 12.35 18.83
N ALA A 354 22.31 13.58 19.13
CA ALA A 354 21.81 13.96 20.46
C ALA A 354 20.51 13.22 20.81
N PHE A 355 19.57 13.13 19.87
CA PHE A 355 18.34 12.36 20.02
C PHE A 355 18.61 10.88 20.33
N LEU A 356 19.48 10.23 19.55
CA LEU A 356 19.82 8.82 19.75
C LEU A 356 20.49 8.57 21.11
N ARG A 357 21.42 9.45 21.54
CA ARG A 357 22.03 9.39 22.88
C ARG A 357 21.01 9.54 23.99
N ARG A 358 20.10 10.52 23.87
CA ARG A 358 19.06 10.77 24.85
C ARG A 358 18.08 9.61 24.97
N SER A 359 17.74 9.01 23.83
CA SER A 359 16.79 7.89 23.73
C SER A 359 17.37 6.57 24.24
N GLY A 360 18.68 6.35 24.11
CA GLY A 360 19.37 5.17 24.64
C GLY A 360 18.88 3.82 24.08
N SER A 361 18.10 3.85 22.98
CA SER A 361 17.43 2.68 22.42
C SER A 361 18.40 1.72 21.72
N THR A 362 18.06 0.43 21.73
CA THR A 362 18.79 -0.60 20.98
C THR A 362 18.32 -0.67 19.54
N LEU A 363 18.67 0.35 18.76
CA LEU A 363 18.25 0.46 17.36
C LEU A 363 18.79 -0.72 16.52
N GLU A 364 17.89 -1.41 15.82
CA GLU A 364 18.24 -2.51 14.91
C GLU A 364 18.33 -2.05 13.45
N GLU A 365 17.51 -1.08 13.05
CA GLU A 365 17.41 -0.59 11.67
C GLU A 365 17.46 0.93 11.58
N LEU A 366 18.32 1.44 10.68
CA LEU A 366 18.49 2.86 10.44
C LEU A 366 18.36 3.14 8.95
N TYR A 367 17.41 4.00 8.60
CA TYR A 367 17.15 4.46 7.24
C TYR A 367 17.46 5.95 7.17
N ILE A 368 18.48 6.31 6.39
CA ILE A 368 18.87 7.70 6.16
C ILE A 368 18.51 8.08 4.73
N ARG A 369 17.62 9.05 4.59
CA ARG A 369 17.28 9.68 3.31
C ARG A 369 18.05 10.97 3.16
N ASP A 370 18.47 11.25 1.93
CA ASP A 370 19.19 12.44 1.52
C ASP A 370 20.28 12.81 2.51
N PRO A 371 21.29 11.93 2.72
CA PRO A 371 22.48 12.34 3.43
C PRO A 371 23.14 13.45 2.59
N VAL A 372 22.83 14.69 2.98
CA VAL A 372 23.26 15.95 2.35
C VAL A 372 24.76 15.87 1.99
N PRO A 373 25.22 16.56 0.92
CA PRO A 373 26.63 16.68 0.54
C PRO A 373 27.48 17.51 1.52
N LEU A 374 27.41 17.18 2.81
CA LEU A 374 28.27 17.73 3.83
C LEU A 374 29.45 16.77 3.97
N GLY A 375 30.61 17.19 3.47
CA GLY A 375 31.86 16.43 3.57
C GLY A 375 32.12 15.96 4.99
N GLY A 376 31.85 14.67 5.27
CA GLY A 376 32.06 14.01 6.55
C GLY A 376 31.20 14.60 7.68
N HIS A 377 30.37 13.87 8.40
CA HIS A 377 30.70 12.70 9.18
C HIS A 377 29.38 12.11 9.69
N LEU A 378 28.91 10.99 9.15
CA LEU A 378 27.85 10.19 9.79
C LEU A 378 28.35 9.48 11.06
N SER A 379 29.68 9.48 11.29
CA SER A 379 30.33 8.85 12.44
C SER A 379 29.69 9.19 13.79
N PRO A 380 29.32 10.45 14.11
CA PRO A 380 28.67 10.77 15.38
C PRO A 380 27.33 10.06 15.57
N ILE A 381 26.56 9.85 14.49
CA ILE A 381 25.31 9.08 14.52
C ILE A 381 25.64 7.60 14.66
N LEU A 382 26.48 7.06 13.77
CA LEU A 382 26.80 5.63 13.73
C LEU A 382 27.49 5.14 15.02
N ASN A 383 28.28 5.99 15.68
CA ASN A 383 28.89 5.71 16.99
C ASN A 383 27.85 5.58 18.11
N THR A 384 26.67 6.17 17.97
CA THR A 384 25.61 6.08 18.99
C THR A 384 24.78 4.81 18.90
N VAL A 385 24.91 4.04 17.81
CA VAL A 385 24.10 2.84 17.54
C VAL A 385 24.96 1.62 17.18
N PRO A 386 25.87 1.16 18.07
CA PRO A 386 26.79 0.06 17.75
C PRO A 386 26.10 -1.29 17.50
N ARG A 387 24.87 -1.48 17.99
CA ARG A 387 24.08 -2.72 17.84
C ARG A 387 23.27 -2.80 16.54
N LEU A 388 23.41 -1.82 15.65
CA LEU A 388 22.66 -1.75 14.41
C LEU A 388 22.89 -2.99 13.53
N LYS A 389 21.80 -3.62 13.08
CA LYS A 389 21.83 -4.79 12.20
C LYS A 389 21.64 -4.42 10.74
N ARG A 390 20.84 -3.39 10.44
CA ARG A 390 20.51 -2.95 9.08
C ARG A 390 20.72 -1.45 8.91
N LEU A 391 21.47 -1.07 7.88
CA LEU A 391 21.67 0.33 7.48
C LEU A 391 21.21 0.52 6.03
N SER A 392 20.31 1.48 5.80
CA SER A 392 19.86 1.87 4.46
C SER A 392 20.17 3.35 4.20
N LEU A 393 20.81 3.63 3.08
CA LEU A 393 21.19 4.97 2.65
C LEU A 393 20.55 5.24 1.27
N ARG A 394 19.71 6.29 1.19
CA ARG A 394 19.06 6.73 -0.05
C ARG A 394 19.46 8.17 -0.37
N TRP A 395 19.72 8.47 -1.64
CA TRP A 395 20.19 9.79 -2.07
C TRP A 395 19.19 10.42 -3.06
N ALA A 396 18.80 11.67 -2.82
CA ALA A 396 17.99 12.44 -3.76
C ALA A 396 18.74 12.61 -5.09
N SER A 397 18.04 12.28 -6.17
CA SER A 397 18.51 12.35 -7.56
C SER A 397 18.57 13.78 -8.12
N ASN A 398 18.04 14.76 -7.38
CA ASN A 398 17.71 16.08 -7.93
C ASN A 398 18.71 17.16 -7.50
N VAL A 399 19.75 16.81 -6.72
CA VAL A 399 20.76 17.77 -6.27
C VAL A 399 21.87 17.83 -7.30
N VAL A 400 21.92 18.94 -8.06
CA VAL A 400 23.00 19.24 -9.00
C VAL A 400 24.32 19.27 -8.22
N PRO A 401 25.34 18.47 -8.60
CA PRO A 401 26.62 18.48 -7.91
C PRO A 401 27.29 19.86 -8.03
N GLY A 402 27.33 20.62 -6.95
CA GLY A 402 28.13 21.85 -6.87
C GLY A 402 29.64 21.53 -6.77
N PRO A 403 30.53 22.49 -7.09
CA PRO A 403 31.97 22.33 -6.90
C PRO A 403 32.26 22.15 -5.41
N GLY A 404 32.68 20.94 -5.02
CA GLY A 404 32.85 20.52 -3.62
C GLY A 404 32.11 19.24 -3.23
N TYR A 405 31.32 18.66 -4.14
CA TYR A 405 30.76 17.31 -3.99
C TYR A 405 31.89 16.26 -3.94
N ALA A 406 32.42 16.00 -2.75
CA ALA A 406 33.26 14.83 -2.51
C ALA A 406 32.42 13.56 -2.75
N ASN A 407 33.04 12.49 -3.25
CA ASN A 407 32.39 11.18 -3.41
C ASN A 407 31.90 10.65 -2.06
N ASN A 408 30.68 11.02 -1.65
CA ASN A 408 30.10 10.74 -0.33
C ASN A 408 30.03 9.23 -0.05
N HIS A 409 29.81 8.43 -1.10
CA HIS A 409 29.87 6.97 -1.05
C HIS A 409 31.22 6.45 -0.56
N VAL A 410 32.33 7.02 -1.03
CA VAL A 410 33.69 6.59 -0.68
C VAL A 410 33.99 6.92 0.78
N SER A 411 33.62 8.10 1.26
CA SER A 411 33.84 8.50 2.66
C SER A 411 33.09 7.59 3.65
N ILE A 412 31.86 7.20 3.32
CA ILE A 412 31.05 6.31 4.18
C ILE A 412 31.60 4.88 4.16
N LEU A 413 31.94 4.35 2.98
CA LEU A 413 32.51 3.01 2.86
C LEU A 413 33.86 2.90 3.57
N ASP A 414 34.72 3.92 3.50
CA ASP A 414 35.98 3.97 4.24
C ASP A 414 35.75 3.99 5.76
N LYS A 415 34.76 4.76 6.24
CA LYS A 415 34.38 4.79 7.66
C LYS A 415 33.81 3.46 8.16
N LEU A 416 33.07 2.74 7.32
CA LEU A 416 32.62 1.39 7.62
C LEU A 416 33.74 0.34 7.52
N SER A 417 34.87 0.69 6.89
CA SER A 417 36.05 -0.16 6.72
C SER A 417 37.05 -0.07 7.89
N VAL A 418 36.89 0.88 8.82
CA VAL A 418 37.91 1.19 9.84
C VAL A 418 38.21 -0.03 10.71
N VAL A 419 39.29 -0.71 10.33
CA VAL A 419 40.11 -1.63 11.12
C VAL A 419 41.53 -1.07 11.05
N LYS A 420 41.74 0.15 11.56
CA LYS A 420 43.10 0.65 11.83
C LYS A 420 43.47 0.20 13.25
N GLU A 421 44.69 -0.30 13.40
CA GLU A 421 45.24 -0.87 14.64
C GLU A 421 44.80 -0.07 15.88
N GLY A 422 43.93 -0.66 16.70
CA GLY A 422 43.45 -0.08 17.95
C GLY A 422 42.13 0.73 17.91
N GLN A 423 41.52 1.00 16.75
CA GLN A 423 40.22 1.70 16.68
C GLN A 423 39.02 0.72 16.62
N PRO A 424 37.91 0.98 17.36
CA PRO A 424 36.74 0.13 17.35
C PRO A 424 36.06 0.15 15.98
N VAL A 425 35.62 -1.03 15.53
CA VAL A 425 34.90 -1.14 14.25
C VAL A 425 33.55 -0.44 14.38
N LEU A 426 33.26 0.46 13.46
CA LEU A 426 31.98 1.15 13.39
C LEU A 426 30.88 0.15 13.00
N LEU A 427 29.81 0.04 13.79
CA LEU A 427 28.71 -0.92 13.57
C LEU A 427 29.21 -2.39 13.50
N PRO A 428 29.71 -2.96 14.62
CA PRO A 428 30.18 -4.33 14.65
C PRO A 428 29.07 -5.35 14.42
N SER A 429 27.80 -5.03 14.71
CA SER A 429 26.66 -5.95 14.53
C SER A 429 25.97 -5.87 13.16
N LEU A 430 26.54 -5.11 12.20
CA LEU A 430 25.90 -4.86 10.91
C LEU A 430 25.85 -6.13 10.05
N GLN A 431 24.64 -6.55 9.68
CA GLN A 431 24.38 -7.74 8.86
C GLN A 431 23.87 -7.38 7.46
N SER A 432 23.23 -6.23 7.28
CA SER A 432 22.73 -5.79 5.98
C SER A 432 23.02 -4.31 5.70
N LEU A 433 23.50 -4.03 4.49
CA LEU A 433 23.73 -2.69 3.96
C LEU A 433 22.94 -2.50 2.67
N SER A 434 22.10 -1.48 2.61
CA SER A 434 21.36 -1.08 1.41
C SER A 434 21.80 0.34 1.02
N MET A 435 22.21 0.54 -0.23
CA MET A 435 22.65 1.85 -0.69
C MET A 435 22.23 2.15 -2.12
N GLU A 436 21.74 3.36 -2.36
CA GLU A 436 21.58 3.90 -3.72
C GLU A 436 22.94 4.25 -4.30
N ILE A 437 23.13 3.97 -5.59
CA ILE A 437 24.40 4.21 -6.30
C ILE A 437 24.16 5.02 -7.58
N ASP A 438 25.16 5.84 -7.93
CA ASP A 438 25.18 6.67 -9.13
C ASP A 438 26.43 6.39 -9.99
N GLU A 439 26.65 7.20 -11.03
CA GLU A 439 27.83 7.10 -11.91
C GLU A 439 29.18 7.33 -11.20
N SER A 440 29.18 8.08 -10.09
CA SER A 440 30.36 8.38 -9.29
C SER A 440 30.78 7.22 -8.39
N PHE A 441 29.88 6.24 -8.20
CA PHE A 441 30.11 5.10 -7.32
C PHE A 441 31.34 4.28 -7.76
N GLN A 442 32.20 3.98 -6.78
CA GLN A 442 33.45 3.26 -6.95
C GLN A 442 33.36 1.84 -6.35
N PRO A 443 33.14 0.79 -7.15
CA PRO A 443 32.96 -0.58 -6.67
C PRO A 443 34.16 -1.12 -5.89
N GLN A 444 35.37 -0.65 -6.21
CA GLN A 444 36.61 -1.02 -5.52
C GLN A 444 36.56 -0.69 -4.02
N CYS A 445 35.91 0.42 -3.64
CA CYS A 445 35.78 0.83 -2.25
C CYS A 445 34.85 -0.13 -1.49
N LEU A 446 33.79 -0.61 -2.14
CA LEU A 446 32.88 -1.59 -1.56
C LEU A 446 33.57 -2.93 -1.37
N LEU A 447 34.27 -3.45 -2.39
CA LEU A 447 35.01 -4.71 -2.27
C LEU A 447 36.06 -4.64 -1.16
N ARG A 448 36.81 -3.54 -1.08
CA ARG A 448 37.79 -3.31 -0.01
C ARG A 448 37.14 -3.31 1.38
N MET A 449 35.99 -2.65 1.55
CA MET A 449 35.25 -2.63 2.81
C MET A 449 34.79 -4.04 3.20
N LEU A 450 34.26 -4.81 2.24
CA LEU A 450 33.82 -6.18 2.45
C LEU A 450 34.98 -7.11 2.83
N GLU A 451 36.12 -7.00 2.14
CA GLU A 451 37.34 -7.75 2.49
C GLU A 451 37.85 -7.43 3.90
N LEU A 452 37.79 -6.17 4.32
CA LEU A 452 38.22 -5.77 5.66
C LEU A 452 37.27 -6.27 6.76
N ARG A 453 35.98 -6.48 6.44
CA ARG A 453 34.99 -7.06 7.37
C ARG A 453 34.92 -8.59 7.35
N SER A 454 35.35 -9.25 6.27
CA SER A 454 35.24 -10.71 6.11
C SER A 454 36.45 -11.51 6.64
N ARG A 455 37.62 -10.87 6.84
CA ARG A 455 38.82 -11.55 7.34
C ARG A 455 38.66 -11.99 8.81
N LEU A 456 38.27 -13.26 9.00
CA LEU A 456 38.11 -13.96 10.28
C LEU A 456 39.28 -13.74 11.28
N SER A 457 40.53 -13.63 10.79
CA SER A 457 41.72 -13.44 11.63
C SER A 457 41.84 -12.07 12.30
N ARG A 458 41.09 -11.04 11.84
CA ARG A 458 41.01 -9.71 12.48
C ARG A 458 39.67 -9.46 13.20
N CYS A 459 38.59 -10.08 12.73
CA CYS A 459 37.29 -10.01 13.43
C CYS A 459 37.28 -10.76 14.77
N GLY A 460 38.11 -11.81 14.92
CA GLY A 460 38.24 -12.56 16.17
C GLY A 460 38.67 -11.72 17.39
N ASN A 461 39.38 -10.60 17.18
CA ASN A 461 39.77 -9.69 18.25
C ASN A 461 38.77 -8.55 18.51
N ASN A 462 37.83 -8.29 17.59
CA ASN A 462 36.97 -7.09 17.61
C ASN A 462 35.46 -7.37 17.71
N ASN A 463 35.03 -8.63 17.88
CA ASN A 463 33.61 -9.04 18.01
C ASN A 463 32.68 -8.53 16.88
N CYS A 464 33.17 -8.46 15.64
CA CYS A 464 32.36 -8.05 14.48
C CYS A 464 31.59 -9.21 13.86
N GLN A 465 30.30 -9.01 13.63
CA GLN A 465 29.45 -9.90 12.84
C GLN A 465 29.75 -9.74 11.34
N LEU A 466 29.63 -10.86 10.61
CA LEU A 466 29.79 -10.89 9.16
C LEU A 466 28.59 -10.22 8.48
N LEU A 467 28.89 -9.37 7.50
CA LEU A 467 27.88 -8.77 6.64
C LEU A 467 27.30 -9.85 5.72
N LYS A 468 25.99 -10.08 5.79
CA LYS A 468 25.32 -11.14 5.02
C LYS A 468 24.78 -10.63 3.70
N ASN A 469 24.14 -9.45 3.71
CA ASN A 469 23.39 -8.92 2.57
C ASN A 469 23.84 -7.50 2.21
N VAL A 470 24.21 -7.29 0.95
CA VAL A 470 24.44 -5.97 0.37
C VAL A 470 23.46 -5.76 -0.77
N GLU A 471 22.69 -4.69 -0.71
CA GLU A 471 21.70 -4.32 -1.72
C GLU A 471 22.11 -2.99 -2.36
N LEU A 472 22.38 -3.00 -3.66
CA LEU A 472 22.73 -1.81 -4.42
C LEU A 472 21.54 -1.42 -5.31
N LYS A 473 21.06 -0.18 -5.18
CA LYS A 473 19.91 0.34 -5.92
C LYS A 473 20.34 1.37 -6.95
N GLY A 474 19.92 1.23 -8.20
CA GLY A 474 20.20 2.19 -9.28
C GLY A 474 18.92 2.74 -9.90
N LYS A 475 18.90 4.03 -10.27
CA LYS A 475 17.69 4.70 -10.81
C LYS A 475 17.56 4.70 -12.33
N SER A 476 18.63 4.48 -13.11
CA SER A 476 18.56 4.53 -14.58
C SER A 476 18.86 3.18 -15.21
N GLU A 477 18.18 2.92 -16.33
CA GLU A 477 18.49 1.81 -17.23
C GLU A 477 19.98 1.90 -17.67
N GLU A 478 20.73 0.91 -17.18
CA GLU A 478 21.76 0.14 -17.90
C GLU A 478 23.24 0.55 -17.97
N VAL A 479 23.72 1.75 -17.61
CA VAL A 479 25.19 1.98 -17.65
C VAL A 479 25.86 1.78 -16.28
N SER A 480 25.39 2.46 -15.24
CA SER A 480 26.06 2.42 -13.92
C SER A 480 25.87 1.09 -13.19
N LEU A 481 24.63 0.62 -13.06
CA LEU A 481 24.34 -0.63 -12.35
C LEU A 481 24.97 -1.83 -13.07
N ALA A 482 24.92 -1.88 -14.41
CA ALA A 482 25.52 -2.94 -15.20
C ALA A 482 27.06 -2.93 -15.11
N ARG A 483 27.69 -1.75 -15.18
CA ARG A 483 29.15 -1.59 -14.98
C ARG A 483 29.57 -2.09 -13.60
N VAL A 484 28.86 -1.68 -12.55
CA VAL A 484 29.14 -2.08 -11.17
C VAL A 484 28.89 -3.58 -10.97
N LYS A 485 27.78 -4.11 -11.49
CA LYS A 485 27.45 -5.54 -11.45
C LYS A 485 28.48 -6.40 -12.17
N SER A 486 28.91 -5.99 -13.37
CA SER A 486 29.96 -6.65 -14.13
C SER A 486 31.29 -6.67 -13.37
N TYR A 487 31.71 -5.52 -12.84
CA TYR A 487 32.94 -5.38 -12.06
C TYR A 487 32.95 -6.26 -10.80
N ILE A 488 31.85 -6.25 -10.03
CA ILE A 488 31.70 -7.04 -8.81
C ILE A 488 31.64 -8.53 -9.15
N SER A 489 30.86 -8.92 -10.17
CA SER A 489 30.71 -10.33 -10.55
C SER A 489 32.03 -10.95 -11.01
N ALA A 490 32.86 -10.19 -11.75
CA ALA A 490 34.19 -10.64 -12.17
C ALA A 490 35.15 -10.90 -10.98
N ARG A 491 35.00 -10.14 -9.88
CA ARG A 491 35.88 -10.22 -8.71
C ARG A 491 35.27 -10.97 -7.51
N LYS A 492 34.00 -11.36 -7.59
CA LYS A 492 33.26 -12.08 -6.53
C LYS A 492 33.90 -13.41 -6.13
N LYS A 493 34.66 -14.05 -7.04
CA LYS A 493 35.41 -15.29 -6.77
C LYS A 493 36.34 -15.19 -5.54
N HIS A 494 36.80 -13.99 -5.19
CA HIS A 494 37.69 -13.75 -4.04
C HIS A 494 36.97 -13.54 -2.70
N LEU A 495 35.65 -13.29 -2.68
CA LEU A 495 34.92 -12.95 -1.44
C LEU A 495 34.32 -14.13 -0.67
N GLY A 496 34.44 -15.36 -1.17
CA GLY A 496 33.79 -16.53 -0.56
C GLY A 496 32.25 -16.46 -0.64
N SER A 497 31.56 -17.58 -0.38
CA SER A 497 30.09 -17.69 -0.46
C SER A 497 29.33 -16.97 0.66
N GLN A 498 30.00 -16.10 1.44
CA GLN A 498 29.47 -15.59 2.72
C GLN A 498 28.64 -14.31 2.61
N VAL A 499 28.72 -13.57 1.48
CA VAL A 499 27.98 -12.31 1.27
C VAL A 499 27.11 -12.38 0.02
N GLN A 500 25.81 -12.19 0.18
CA GLN A 500 24.85 -12.03 -0.91
C GLN A 500 24.81 -10.56 -1.35
N ILE A 501 25.16 -10.30 -2.61
CA ILE A 501 25.06 -8.98 -3.23
C ILE A 501 23.91 -9.01 -4.23
N SER A 502 22.90 -8.19 -3.97
CA SER A 502 21.72 -8.01 -4.82
C SER A 502 21.77 -6.64 -5.50
N PHE A 503 21.29 -6.59 -6.74
CA PHE A 503 21.21 -5.37 -7.55
C PHE A 503 19.75 -5.17 -7.89
N LEU A 504 19.19 -4.02 -7.53
CA LEU A 504 17.79 -3.66 -7.76
C LEU A 504 17.66 -2.37 -8.56
#